data_AF-A0A920FA94-F1
#
_entry.id   AF-A0A920FA94-F1
#
_cell.length_a   1.000
_cell.length_b   1.000
_cell.length_c   1.000
_cell.angle_alpha   90.00
_cell.angle_beta   90.00
_cell.angle_gamma   90.00
#
_symmetry.space_group_name_H-M   'P 1'
#
loop_
_entity.id
_entity.type
_entity.pdbx_description
1 polymer ?
#
loop_
_entity_poly.entity_id
_entity_poly.type
_entity_poly.pdbx_seq_one_letter_code
_entity_poly.pdbx_strand_id
1 'polypeptide(L)'
;MSNEVNVDAESIKKSAEDLVELIKLRTFPFGMKLFENVDDMLSIKGLRTPSDGKFFTTCQLVTQVRTAGFTLGIVQNNLRPGSSCGANIGLEIVPEDVSSGQKMTGVWFGNQEAAAKHQAQMPRVEAGKYPGLLRLL
;
A
#
# COMPACT_ATOMS: atom_id res chain seq x y z
N MET A 1 -20.33 -18.55 -13.09
CA MET A 1 -21.15 -17.37 -12.76
C MET A 1 -20.21 -16.26 -12.33
N SER A 2 -19.71 -15.50 -13.30
CA SER A 2 -18.98 -14.26 -13.04
C SER A 2 -20.00 -13.25 -12.54
N ASN A 3 -20.16 -13.14 -11.22
CA ASN A 3 -20.85 -12.01 -10.63
C ASN A 3 -20.01 -10.78 -10.98
N GLU A 4 -20.43 -10.00 -11.96
CA GLU A 4 -19.91 -8.66 -12.16
C GLU A 4 -20.18 -7.88 -10.88
N VAL A 5 -19.12 -7.65 -10.11
CA VAL A 5 -19.19 -6.80 -8.92
C VAL A 5 -19.28 -5.37 -9.43
N ASN A 6 -20.45 -4.75 -9.25
CA ASN A 6 -20.58 -3.33 -9.50
C ASN A 6 -19.81 -2.55 -8.42
N VAL A 7 -18.73 -1.88 -8.86
CA VAL A 7 -17.78 -1.12 -8.04
C VAL A 7 -17.98 0.40 -8.15
N ASP A 8 -19.22 0.85 -8.33
CA ASP A 8 -19.55 2.27 -8.20
C ASP A 8 -19.41 2.79 -6.74
N ALA A 9 -19.34 4.11 -6.59
CA ALA A 9 -19.08 4.75 -5.31
C ALA A 9 -20.19 4.48 -4.27
N GLU A 10 -21.46 4.38 -4.68
CA GLU A 10 -22.57 4.16 -3.76
C GLU A 10 -22.59 2.70 -3.28
N SER A 11 -22.31 1.75 -4.18
CA SER A 11 -22.13 0.34 -3.86
C SER A 11 -21.00 0.11 -2.84
N ILE A 12 -19.86 0.77 -3.03
CA ILE A 12 -18.70 0.69 -2.12
C ILE A 12 -19.06 1.30 -0.76
N LYS A 13 -19.70 2.46 -0.74
CA LYS A 13 -20.14 3.13 0.49
C LYS A 13 -21.09 2.24 1.29
N LYS A 14 -22.12 1.68 0.65
CA LYS A 14 -23.06 0.78 1.31
C LYS A 14 -22.37 -0.46 1.88
N SER A 15 -21.49 -1.08 1.11
CA SER A 15 -20.72 -2.25 1.57
C SER A 15 -19.84 -1.94 2.79
N ALA A 16 -19.27 -0.73 2.84
CA ALA A 16 -18.50 -0.26 3.98
C ALA A 16 -19.38 -0.05 5.22
N GLU A 17 -20.57 0.53 5.07
CA GLU A 17 -21.56 0.70 6.14
C GLU A 17 -22.02 -0.64 6.70
N ASP A 18 -22.41 -1.58 5.82
CA ASP A 18 -22.84 -2.94 6.19
C ASP A 18 -21.73 -3.66 6.98
N LEU A 19 -20.47 -3.55 6.55
CA LEU A 19 -19.34 -4.18 7.24
C LEU A 19 -19.11 -3.58 8.63
N VAL A 20 -19.23 -2.26 8.77
CA VAL A 20 -19.10 -1.59 10.07
C VAL A 20 -20.19 -2.07 11.03
N GLU A 21 -21.43 -2.24 10.54
CA GLU A 21 -22.55 -2.74 11.34
C GLU A 21 -22.35 -4.21 11.77
N LEU A 22 -22.00 -5.09 10.82
CA LEU A 22 -21.91 -6.53 11.06
C LEU A 22 -20.81 -6.95 12.02
N ILE A 23 -19.62 -6.33 11.92
CA ILE A 23 -18.44 -6.76 12.69
C ILE A 23 -17.89 -5.68 13.64
N LYS A 24 -18.57 -4.54 13.77
CA LYS A 24 -18.23 -3.45 14.70
C LYS A 24 -16.77 -3.00 14.56
N LEU A 25 -16.39 -2.63 13.33
CA LEU A 25 -15.03 -2.20 13.03
C LEU A 25 -14.59 -1.04 13.93
N ARG A 26 -13.40 -1.15 14.52
CA ARG A 26 -12.79 -0.06 15.33
C ARG A 26 -12.40 1.15 14.48
N THR A 27 -12.20 0.96 13.19
CA THR A 27 -11.72 1.98 12.25
C THR A 27 -12.42 1.78 10.92
N PHE A 28 -12.80 2.88 10.27
CA PHE A 28 -13.46 2.81 8.98
C PHE A 28 -12.56 2.16 7.90
N PRO A 29 -13.14 1.37 6.99
CA PRO A 29 -12.44 0.99 5.78
C PRO A 29 -12.11 2.25 4.95
N PHE A 30 -11.03 2.20 4.19
CA PHE A 30 -10.61 3.28 3.31
C PHE A 30 -9.98 2.72 2.05
N GLY A 31 -10.08 3.47 0.96
CA GLY A 31 -9.50 3.11 -0.33
C GLY A 31 -8.03 3.53 -0.43
N MET A 32 -7.28 2.85 -1.29
CA MET A 32 -5.98 3.31 -1.76
C MET A 32 -5.96 3.27 -3.28
N LYS A 33 -5.51 4.35 -3.91
CA LYS A 33 -5.48 4.50 -5.37
C LYS A 33 -4.06 4.84 -5.83
N LEU A 34 -3.60 4.07 -6.80
CA LEU A 34 -2.35 4.35 -7.52
C LEU A 34 -2.60 5.35 -8.64
N PHE A 35 -1.65 6.24 -8.85
CA PHE A 35 -1.67 7.28 -9.88
C PHE A 35 -0.52 7.07 -10.85
N GLU A 36 -0.80 7.13 -12.15
CA GLU A 36 0.21 7.06 -13.22
C GLU A 36 0.96 8.40 -13.36
N ASN A 37 0.32 9.51 -12.98
CA ASN A 37 0.91 10.84 -12.91
C ASN A 37 0.91 11.36 -11.46
N VAL A 38 2.08 11.72 -10.96
CA VAL A 38 2.24 12.24 -9.59
C VAL A 38 1.63 13.62 -9.41
N ASP A 39 1.64 14.47 -10.44
CA ASP A 39 1.11 15.83 -10.36
C ASP A 39 -0.41 15.83 -10.19
N ASP A 40 -1.09 14.89 -10.85
CA ASP A 40 -2.54 14.68 -10.67
C ASP A 40 -2.87 14.32 -9.22
N MET A 41 -2.05 13.46 -8.60
CA MET A 41 -2.19 13.13 -7.19
C MET A 41 -1.93 14.35 -6.31
N LEU A 42 -0.84 15.09 -6.56
CA LEU A 42 -0.44 16.26 -5.77
C LEU A 42 -1.43 17.42 -5.87
N SER A 43 -2.20 17.50 -6.96
CA SER A 43 -3.25 18.51 -7.16
C SER A 43 -4.47 18.34 -6.24
N ILE A 44 -4.60 17.20 -5.55
CA ILE A 44 -5.77 16.89 -4.73
C ILE A 44 -5.84 17.81 -3.51
N LYS A 45 -6.98 18.51 -3.37
CA LYS A 45 -7.21 19.42 -2.25
C LYS A 45 -7.15 18.70 -0.90
N GLY A 46 -6.35 19.26 0.02
CA GLY A 46 -6.21 18.71 1.37
C GLY A 46 -5.26 17.52 1.47
N LEU A 47 -4.53 17.20 0.39
CA LEU A 47 -3.46 16.22 0.40
C LEU A 47 -2.38 16.61 1.40
N ARG A 48 -1.90 15.62 2.15
CA ARG A 48 -0.68 15.69 2.94
C ARG A 48 0.33 14.72 2.38
N THR A 49 1.60 15.08 2.46
CA THR A 49 2.73 14.19 2.19
C THR A 49 3.63 14.15 3.42
N PRO A 50 4.33 13.03 3.67
CA PRO A 50 5.37 12.98 4.69
C PRO A 50 6.42 14.08 4.47
N SER A 51 6.87 14.71 5.55
CA SER A 51 7.88 15.78 5.48
C SER A 51 9.20 15.26 4.90
N ASP A 52 9.91 16.14 4.19
CA ASP A 52 11.21 15.82 3.60
C ASP A 52 12.19 15.29 4.66
N GLY A 53 12.98 14.30 4.26
CA GLY A 53 13.95 13.62 5.14
C GLY A 53 13.34 12.64 6.14
N LYS A 54 12.00 12.46 6.17
CA LYS A 54 11.34 11.43 6.97
C LYS A 54 10.91 10.26 6.10
N PHE A 55 11.39 9.08 6.46
CA PHE A 55 11.09 7.84 5.76
C PHE A 55 10.28 6.90 6.65
N PHE A 56 9.26 6.28 6.08
CA PHE A 56 8.37 5.37 6.78
C PHE A 56 8.23 4.06 6.00
N THR A 57 7.86 2.99 6.67
CA THR A 57 7.35 1.81 5.96
C THR A 57 5.91 2.08 5.48
N THR A 58 5.50 1.42 4.40
CA THR A 58 4.12 1.56 3.88
C THR A 58 3.07 1.26 4.97
N CYS A 59 3.30 0.24 5.81
CA CYS A 59 2.37 -0.10 6.90
C CYS A 59 2.28 0.97 8.00
N GLN A 60 3.36 1.71 8.28
CA GLN A 60 3.35 2.84 9.21
C GLN A 60 2.47 3.97 8.66
N LEU A 61 2.65 4.31 7.37
CA LEU A 61 1.85 5.34 6.72
C LEU A 61 0.37 4.95 6.70
N VAL A 62 0.05 3.74 6.23
CA VAL A 62 -1.31 3.17 6.22
C VAL A 62 -1.97 3.23 7.60
N THR A 63 -1.22 2.94 8.66
CA THR A 63 -1.72 3.02 10.05
C THR A 63 -2.00 4.46 10.47
N GLN A 64 -1.12 5.42 10.14
CA GLN A 64 -1.36 6.83 10.43
C GLN A 64 -2.63 7.33 9.74
N VAL A 65 -2.83 6.98 8.46
CA VAL A 65 -4.03 7.44 7.72
C VAL A 65 -5.31 6.81 8.26
N ARG A 66 -5.24 5.51 8.60
CA ARG A 66 -6.33 4.77 9.24
C ARG A 66 -6.80 5.42 10.54
N THR A 67 -5.87 5.93 11.36
CA THR A 67 -6.19 6.47 12.69
C THR A 67 -6.50 7.97 12.66
N ALA A 68 -5.78 8.76 11.86
CA ALA A 68 -5.89 10.21 11.87
C ALA A 68 -6.91 10.76 10.86
N GLY A 69 -7.31 9.97 9.86
CA GLY A 69 -8.40 10.32 8.95
C GLY A 69 -8.09 11.39 7.89
N PHE A 70 -6.83 11.84 7.73
CA PHE A 70 -6.45 12.79 6.67
C PHE A 70 -6.17 12.12 5.31
N THR A 71 -6.17 12.89 4.22
CA THR A 71 -5.75 12.40 2.90
C THR A 71 -4.23 12.38 2.82
N LEU A 72 -3.63 11.23 2.51
CA LEU A 72 -2.18 11.05 2.45
C LEU A 72 -1.73 10.60 1.07
N GLY A 73 -0.80 11.35 0.48
CA GLY A 73 -0.04 10.98 -0.71
C GLY A 73 1.29 10.38 -0.31
N ILE A 74 1.66 9.30 -1.00
CA ILE A 74 2.86 8.52 -0.77
C ILE A 74 3.60 8.43 -2.10
N VAL A 75 4.83 8.91 -2.13
CA VAL A 75 5.79 8.70 -3.21
C VAL A 75 6.96 7.87 -2.70
N GLN A 76 7.79 7.35 -3.61
CA GLN A 76 8.96 6.53 -3.27
C GLN A 76 9.87 7.21 -2.22
N ASN A 77 10.10 8.53 -2.32
CA ASN A 77 10.93 9.29 -1.38
C ASN A 77 10.37 9.38 0.04
N ASN A 78 9.11 9.02 0.27
CA ASN A 78 8.54 8.93 1.61
C ASN A 78 8.78 7.57 2.26
N LEU A 79 9.20 6.59 1.46
CA LEU A 79 9.35 5.21 1.90
C LEU A 79 10.78 4.92 2.32
N ARG A 80 10.91 4.05 3.33
CA ARG A 80 12.23 3.57 3.78
C ARG A 80 12.92 2.80 2.66
N PRO A 81 14.13 3.22 2.22
CA PRO A 81 14.86 2.54 1.15
C PRO A 81 15.17 1.08 1.52
N GLY A 82 15.05 0.18 0.54
CA GLY A 82 15.42 -1.23 0.71
C GLY A 82 14.55 -2.01 1.68
N SER A 83 13.44 -1.47 2.19
CA SER A 83 12.60 -2.17 3.18
C SER A 83 11.53 -3.07 2.57
N SER A 84 11.59 -3.34 1.26
CA SER A 84 10.59 -4.03 0.41
C SER A 84 9.19 -3.41 0.36
N CYS A 85 8.91 -2.43 1.21
CA CYS A 85 7.56 -1.94 1.45
C CYS A 85 7.01 -1.14 0.25
N GLY A 86 7.87 -0.40 -0.45
CA GLY A 86 7.51 0.27 -1.70
C GLY A 86 7.29 -0.71 -2.86
N ALA A 87 8.05 -1.80 -2.87
CA ALA A 87 7.96 -2.80 -3.93
C ALA A 87 6.64 -3.56 -3.94
N ASN A 88 5.98 -3.74 -2.79
CA ASN A 88 4.67 -4.38 -2.74
C ASN A 88 3.57 -3.56 -3.43
N ILE A 89 3.71 -2.23 -3.44
CA ILE A 89 2.76 -1.29 -4.03
C ILE A 89 3.25 -0.69 -5.36
N GLY A 90 4.34 -1.22 -5.93
CA GLY A 90 4.85 -0.82 -7.24
C GLY A 90 5.60 0.52 -7.28
N LEU A 91 5.89 1.13 -6.12
CA LEU A 91 6.63 2.40 -6.04
C LEU A 91 8.16 2.22 -6.06
N GLU A 92 8.64 0.96 -6.02
CA GLU A 92 10.06 0.61 -6.06
C GLU A 92 10.20 -0.76 -6.74
N ILE A 93 11.35 -1.02 -7.37
CA ILE A 93 11.70 -2.38 -7.79
C ILE A 93 11.96 -3.22 -6.53
N VAL A 94 11.61 -4.51 -6.58
CA VAL A 94 11.92 -5.42 -5.47
C VAL A 94 13.43 -5.47 -5.26
N PRO A 95 13.95 -5.07 -4.08
CA PRO A 95 15.39 -5.12 -3.81
C PRO A 95 15.94 -6.55 -3.90
N GLU A 96 17.18 -6.72 -4.37
CA GLU A 96 17.79 -8.04 -4.59
C GLU A 96 17.94 -8.85 -3.29
N ASP A 97 18.31 -8.18 -2.19
CA ASP A 97 18.43 -8.81 -0.87
C ASP A 97 17.06 -9.27 -0.30
N VAL A 98 15.97 -8.72 -0.82
CA VAL A 98 14.61 -9.16 -0.55
C VAL A 98 14.24 -10.30 -1.49
N SER A 99 14.38 -10.13 -2.81
CA SER A 99 13.98 -11.14 -3.79
C SER A 99 14.75 -12.46 -3.64
N SER A 100 16.03 -12.38 -3.30
CA SER A 100 16.89 -13.54 -3.00
C SER A 100 16.53 -14.23 -1.68
N GLY A 101 15.66 -13.66 -0.86
CA GLY A 101 15.28 -14.19 0.45
C GLY A 101 16.32 -13.95 1.55
N GLN A 102 17.45 -13.30 1.26
CA GLN A 102 18.53 -13.05 2.24
C GLN A 102 17.99 -12.33 3.48
N LYS A 103 17.20 -11.27 3.30
CA LYS A 103 16.61 -10.50 4.41
C LYS A 103 15.62 -11.25 5.28
N MET A 104 15.07 -12.36 4.80
CA MET A 104 14.03 -13.13 5.49
C MET A 104 14.52 -14.46 6.06
N THR A 105 15.74 -14.85 5.70
CA THR A 105 16.38 -16.09 6.15
C THR A 105 16.79 -15.98 7.62
N GLY A 106 16.41 -16.95 8.45
CA GLY A 106 16.65 -16.93 9.89
C GLY A 106 15.76 -15.97 10.69
N VAL A 107 14.98 -15.13 10.01
CA VAL A 107 13.99 -14.22 10.64
C VAL A 107 12.59 -14.81 10.53
N TRP A 108 12.15 -15.10 9.30
CA TRP A 108 10.81 -15.65 9.02
C TRP A 108 10.86 -17.05 8.41
N PHE A 109 11.94 -17.38 7.69
CA PHE A 109 12.11 -18.69 7.04
C PHE A 109 13.39 -19.37 7.50
N GLY A 110 13.33 -20.69 7.70
CA GLY A 110 14.48 -21.47 8.15
C GLY A 110 15.63 -21.54 7.16
N ASN A 111 15.40 -21.24 5.87
CA ASN A 111 16.44 -21.20 4.85
C ASN A 111 16.11 -20.18 3.73
N GLN A 112 17.13 -19.85 2.94
CA GLN A 112 17.04 -18.83 1.90
C GLN A 112 16.20 -19.25 0.69
N GLU A 113 16.21 -20.54 0.33
CA GLU A 113 15.40 -21.05 -0.78
C GLU A 113 13.90 -20.88 -0.51
N ALA A 114 13.45 -21.22 0.71
CA ALA A 114 12.08 -21.03 1.15
C ALA A 114 11.68 -19.55 1.17
N ALA A 115 12.58 -18.68 1.65
CA ALA A 115 12.37 -17.24 1.63
C ALA A 115 12.23 -16.71 0.19
N ALA A 116 13.12 -17.09 -0.73
CA ALA A 116 13.08 -16.66 -2.13
C ALA A 116 11.80 -17.15 -2.83
N LYS A 117 11.40 -18.41 -2.61
CA LYS A 117 10.15 -18.98 -3.13
C LYS A 117 8.94 -18.18 -2.65
N HIS A 118 8.90 -17.82 -1.37
CA HIS A 118 7.83 -16.99 -0.83
C HIS A 118 7.82 -15.59 -1.49
N GLN A 119 8.99 -14.96 -1.62
CA GLN A 119 9.11 -13.64 -2.25
C GLN A 119 8.73 -13.63 -3.74
N ALA A 120 8.89 -14.76 -4.44
CA ALA A 120 8.44 -14.92 -5.82
C ALA A 120 6.92 -15.11 -5.95
N GLN A 121 6.26 -15.63 -4.91
CA GLN A 121 4.81 -15.88 -4.89
C GLN A 121 3.98 -14.69 -4.39
N MET A 122 4.60 -13.71 -3.74
CA MET A 122 3.87 -12.56 -3.23
C MET A 122 3.24 -11.76 -4.37
N PRO A 123 1.92 -11.49 -4.32
CA PRO A 123 1.29 -10.59 -5.27
C PRO A 123 1.84 -9.18 -5.06
N ARG A 124 2.36 -8.59 -6.12
CA ARG A 124 2.88 -7.22 -6.13
C ARG A 124 2.32 -6.46 -7.30
N VAL A 125 2.20 -5.16 -7.14
CA VAL A 125 1.99 -4.25 -8.25
C VAL A 125 3.30 -4.12 -9.02
N GLU A 126 3.23 -4.18 -10.35
CA GLU A 126 4.39 -4.00 -11.22
C GLU A 126 5.05 -2.63 -10.99
N ALA A 127 6.36 -2.63 -10.82
CA ALA A 127 7.14 -1.42 -10.58
C ALA A 127 7.25 -0.56 -11.85
N GLY A 128 7.40 0.76 -11.68
CA GLY A 128 7.65 1.69 -12.78
C GLY A 128 6.40 2.22 -13.49
N LYS A 129 5.22 1.64 -13.23
CA LYS A 129 3.96 2.14 -13.77
C LYS A 129 3.39 3.33 -12.98
N TYR A 130 3.49 3.30 -11.67
CA TYR A 130 2.84 4.28 -10.79
C TYR A 130 3.87 5.02 -9.94
N PRO A 131 4.02 6.35 -10.08
CA PRO A 131 4.89 7.14 -9.23
C PRO A 131 4.28 7.50 -7.86
N GLY A 132 2.97 7.33 -7.67
CA GLY A 132 2.28 7.76 -6.44
C GLY A 132 1.12 6.88 -6.00
N LEU A 133 0.91 6.83 -4.68
CA LEU A 133 -0.21 6.17 -4.02
C LEU A 133 -0.94 7.17 -3.12
N LEU A 134 -2.25 7.18 -3.18
CA LEU A 134 -3.12 8.03 -2.37
C LEU A 134 -4.06 7.21 -1.51
N ARG A 135 -4.28 7.63 -0.26
CA ARG A 135 -5.43 7.17 0.53
C ARG A 135 -6.69 7.97 0.15
N LEU A 136 -7.75 7.26 -0.25
CA LEU A 136 -9.09 7.80 -0.48
C LEU A 136 -9.95 7.66 0.78
N LEU A 137 -10.83 8.63 1.01
CA LEU A 137 -11.92 8.54 1.99
C LEU A 137 -13.09 7.77 1.38
#